data_AF-A0A834T7A0-F1
#
_entry.id   AF-A0A834T7A0-F1
#
_cell.length_a   1.000
_cell.length_b   1.000
_cell.length_c   1.000
_cell.angle_alpha   90.00
_cell.angle_beta   90.00
_cell.angle_gamma   90.00
#
_symmetry.space_group_name_H-M   'P 1'
#
loop_
_entity.id
_entity.type
_entity.pdbx_description
1 polymer ?
#
loop_
_entity_poly.entity_id
_entity_poly.type
_entity_poly.pdbx_seq_one_letter_code
_entity_poly.pdbx_strand_id
1 'polypeptide(L)'
;MNLGFEATLRLQCPTQIPFTNLTFVPNDLTPTIFDNQYYRNVLMGKGLFGIDSSISRDPRTSPFVKRFALDQTYFFKAFSSAFLKLSFTNVLTAEEGEVRRQCNSVN
;
A
#
# COMPACT_ATOMS: atom_id res chain seq x y z
N MET A 1 -1.48 17.15 -5.50
CA MET A 1 -0.99 16.09 -6.39
C MET A 1 0.08 16.71 -7.26
N ASN A 2 1.11 15.97 -7.64
CA ASN A 2 2.13 16.47 -8.57
C ASN A 2 1.53 16.56 -9.98
N LEU A 3 1.58 17.74 -10.61
CA LEU A 3 0.94 17.98 -11.92
C LEU A 3 1.49 17.10 -13.04
N GLY A 4 2.81 16.86 -13.04
CA GLY A 4 3.44 15.97 -14.03
C GLY A 4 2.98 14.52 -13.86
N PHE A 5 2.91 14.04 -12.62
CA PHE A 5 2.42 12.71 -12.31
C PHE A 5 0.94 12.54 -12.69
N GLU A 6 0.10 13.54 -12.42
CA GLU A 6 -1.30 13.54 -12.84
C GLU A 6 -1.43 13.43 -14.37
N ALA A 7 -0.64 14.20 -15.12
CA ALA A 7 -0.64 14.13 -16.58
C ALA A 7 -0.24 12.73 -17.10
N THR A 8 0.78 12.10 -16.48
CA THR A 8 1.17 10.71 -16.80
C THR A 8 0.01 9.73 -16.54
N LEU A 9 -0.66 9.83 -15.40
CA LEU A 9 -1.78 8.94 -15.07
C LEU A 9 -2.96 9.12 -16.02
N ARG A 10 -3.28 10.34 -16.46
CA ARG A 10 -4.34 10.58 -17.46
C ARG A 10 -4.04 9.94 -18.82
N LEU A 11 -2.77 9.86 -19.21
CA LEU A 11 -2.35 9.17 -20.43
C LEU A 11 -2.43 7.64 -20.29
N GLN A 12 -2.09 7.11 -19.11
CA GLN A 12 -2.12 5.66 -18.83
C GLN A 12 -3.54 5.13 -18.56
N CYS A 13 -4.41 5.97 -18.03
CA CYS A 13 -5.79 5.63 -17.63
C CYS A 13 -6.81 6.51 -18.38
N PRO A 14 -7.02 6.31 -19.70
CA PRO A 14 -7.97 7.10 -20.47
C PRO A 14 -9.41 6.83 -20.02
N THR A 15 -10.17 7.89 -19.73
CA THR A 15 -11.56 7.79 -19.22
C THR A 15 -12.60 7.46 -20.28
N GLN A 16 -12.25 7.60 -21.56
CA GLN A 16 -13.19 7.55 -22.68
C GLN A 16 -13.15 6.23 -23.46
N ILE A 17 -12.17 5.35 -23.21
CA ILE A 17 -12.01 4.13 -24.00
C ILE A 17 -11.75 2.91 -23.11
N PRO A 18 -12.76 2.07 -22.82
CA PRO A 18 -12.52 0.81 -22.17
C PRO A 18 -12.19 -0.22 -23.26
N PHE A 19 -10.93 -0.29 -23.69
CA PHE A 19 -10.53 -1.45 -24.49
C PHE A 19 -10.48 -2.73 -23.63
N THR A 20 -10.25 -2.57 -22.31
CA THR A 20 -10.43 -3.59 -21.26
C THR A 20 -10.56 -2.88 -19.90
N ASN A 21 -11.21 -3.49 -18.91
CA ASN A 21 -11.21 -2.99 -17.51
C ASN A 21 -9.86 -3.20 -16.79
N LEU A 22 -8.79 -3.52 -17.54
CA LEU A 22 -7.49 -3.89 -17.00
C LEU A 22 -6.48 -2.78 -17.31
N THR A 23 -6.35 -1.83 -16.40
CA THR A 23 -5.27 -0.85 -16.41
C THR A 23 -4.31 -1.17 -15.27
N PHE A 24 -3.03 -1.32 -15.59
CA PHE A 24 -1.98 -1.57 -14.60
C PHE A 24 -1.07 -0.34 -14.51
N VAL A 25 -0.97 0.22 -13.30
CA VAL A 25 -0.06 1.32 -12.99
C VAL A 25 0.76 0.93 -11.76
N PRO A 26 2.10 0.87 -11.86
CA PRO A 26 2.97 0.70 -10.70
C PRO A 26 2.73 1.77 -9.64
N ASN A 27 2.74 1.37 -8.36
CA ASN A 27 2.55 2.30 -7.25
C ASN A 27 3.74 3.28 -7.10
N ASP A 28 4.95 2.81 -7.38
CA ASP A 28 6.18 3.60 -7.40
C ASP A 28 7.20 3.06 -8.43
N LEU A 29 8.44 3.56 -8.36
CA LEU A 29 9.53 3.20 -9.26
C LEU A 29 10.19 1.86 -8.92
N THR A 30 9.84 1.26 -7.78
CA THR A 30 10.42 0.01 -7.28
C THR A 30 9.30 -1.03 -7.03
N PRO A 31 8.44 -1.33 -8.03
CA PRO A 31 7.18 -2.07 -7.82
C PRO A 31 7.34 -3.52 -7.36
N THR A 32 8.55 -4.07 -7.43
CA THR A 32 8.88 -5.44 -7.00
C THR A 32 9.80 -5.48 -5.77
N ILE A 33 10.13 -4.32 -5.20
CA ILE A 33 11.00 -4.20 -4.03
C ILE A 33 10.16 -3.65 -2.87
N PHE A 34 10.21 -4.32 -1.72
CA PHE A 34 9.58 -3.81 -0.52
C PHE A 34 10.54 -2.84 0.19
N ASP A 35 10.31 -1.53 0.02
CA ASP A 35 11.18 -0.47 0.52
C ASP A 35 10.35 0.76 0.99
N ASN A 36 11.01 1.87 1.32
CA ASN A 36 10.34 3.10 1.71
C ASN A 36 10.10 4.11 0.57
N GLN A 37 10.32 3.71 -0.69
CA GLN A 37 10.12 4.57 -1.86
C GLN A 37 8.66 5.00 -2.00
N TYR A 38 7.72 4.15 -1.59
CA TYR A 38 6.30 4.49 -1.44
C TYR A 38 6.10 5.80 -0.66
N TYR A 39 6.68 5.92 0.53
CA TYR A 39 6.51 7.12 1.36
C TYR A 39 7.22 8.34 0.78
N ARG A 40 8.37 8.16 0.12
CA ARG A 40 9.06 9.23 -0.61
C ARG A 40 8.18 9.79 -1.73
N ASN A 41 7.56 8.91 -2.52
CA ASN A 41 6.65 9.30 -3.60
C ASN A 41 5.40 10.02 -3.07
N VAL A 42 4.81 9.51 -1.99
CA VAL A 42 3.68 10.14 -1.32
C VAL A 42 3.99 11.57 -0.88
N LEU A 43 5.18 11.84 -0.32
CA LEU A 43 5.62 13.20 0.03
C LEU A 43 5.86 14.10 -1.19
N MET A 44 6.28 13.52 -2.31
CA MET A 44 6.43 14.24 -3.59
C MET A 44 5.09 14.49 -4.30
N GLY A 45 3.96 14.12 -3.67
CA GLY A 45 2.63 14.26 -4.25
C GLY A 45 2.34 13.25 -5.36
N LYS A 46 3.04 12.11 -5.35
CA LYS A 46 2.92 11.00 -6.31
C LYS A 46 2.24 9.75 -5.69
N GLY A 47 1.33 9.93 -4.74
CA GLY A 47 0.51 8.83 -4.23
C GLY A 47 -0.57 8.46 -5.25
N LEU A 48 -0.65 7.18 -5.62
CA LEU A 48 -1.53 6.70 -6.70
C LEU A 48 -3.00 6.78 -6.31
N PHE A 49 -3.38 6.25 -5.14
CA PHE A 49 -4.74 6.36 -4.65
C PHE A 49 -4.96 7.63 -3.82
N GLY A 50 -6.22 8.06 -3.72
CA GLY A 50 -6.59 9.23 -2.91
C GLY A 50 -6.17 9.09 -1.44
N ILE A 51 -6.25 7.88 -0.89
CA ILE A 51 -5.81 7.58 0.47
C ILE A 51 -4.29 7.66 0.63
N ASP A 52 -3.50 7.20 -0.34
CA ASP A 52 -2.03 7.34 -0.32
C ASP A 52 -1.63 8.81 -0.36
N SER A 53 -2.35 9.62 -1.14
CA SER A 53 -2.12 11.06 -1.22
C SER A 53 -2.55 11.82 0.04
N SER A 54 -3.49 11.30 0.83
CA SER A 54 -4.02 11.99 2.01
C SER A 54 -3.18 11.76 3.27
N ILE A 55 -2.51 10.61 3.40
CA ILE A 55 -1.72 10.28 4.60
C ILE A 55 -0.53 11.22 4.84
N SER A 56 -0.03 11.92 3.81
CA SER A 56 1.00 12.95 3.97
C SER A 56 0.46 14.30 4.42
N ARG A 57 -0.85 14.53 4.31
CA ARG A 57 -1.53 15.80 4.62
C ARG A 57 -2.29 15.77 5.93
N ASP A 58 -2.70 14.59 6.39
CA ASP A 58 -3.38 14.44 7.68
C ASP A 58 -2.36 14.66 8.83
N PRO A 59 -2.64 15.57 9.79
CA PRO A 59 -1.74 15.87 10.90
C PRO A 59 -1.38 14.64 11.76
N ARG A 60 -2.25 13.62 11.82
CA ARG A 60 -2.04 12.41 12.62
C ARG A 60 -1.04 11.47 11.98
N THR A 61 -1.01 11.39 10.65
CA THR A 61 -0.16 10.44 9.90
C THR A 61 1.07 11.08 9.28
N SER A 62 1.01 12.37 8.95
CA SER A 62 2.11 13.07 8.26
C SER A 62 3.48 13.00 8.98
N PRO A 63 3.60 13.02 10.33
CA PRO A 63 4.89 12.85 10.99
C PRO A 63 5.50 11.47 10.74
N PHE A 64 4.67 10.43 10.71
CA PHE A 64 5.11 9.06 10.44
C PHE A 64 5.49 8.88 8.98
N VAL A 65 4.72 9.43 8.04
CA VAL A 65 5.07 9.40 6.60
C VAL A 65 6.43 10.05 6.34
N LYS A 66 6.69 11.21 6.95
CA LYS A 66 8.01 11.88 6.88
C LYS A 66 9.11 10.98 7.43
N ARG A 67 8.88 10.36 8.59
CA ARG A 67 9.87 9.49 9.23
C ARG A 67 10.15 8.22 8.42
N PHE A 68 9.12 7.58 7.88
CA PHE A 68 9.27 6.39 7.03
C PHE A 68 10.02 6.69 5.74
N ALA A 69 9.76 7.84 5.10
CA ALA A 69 10.48 8.25 3.89
C ALA A 69 11.98 8.53 4.13
N LEU A 70 12.32 9.03 5.33
CA LEU A 70 13.70 9.34 5.72
C LEU A 70 14.49 8.11 6.20
N ASP A 71 13.83 7.21 6.94
CA ASP A 71 14.47 6.08 7.62
C ASP A 71 13.74 4.76 7.30
N GLN A 72 14.33 3.98 6.38
CA GLN A 72 13.81 2.67 5.99
C GLN A 72 13.87 1.66 7.14
N THR A 73 14.88 1.71 7.99
CA THR A 73 15.00 0.80 9.14
C THR A 73 13.87 1.06 10.13
N TYR A 74 13.55 2.33 10.39
CA TYR A 74 12.39 2.69 11.21
C TYR A 74 11.07 2.23 10.58
N PHE A 75 10.90 2.41 9.27
CA PHE A 75 9.76 1.87 8.54
C PHE A 75 9.62 0.35 8.71
N PHE A 76 10.66 -0.42 8.45
CA PHE A 76 10.61 -1.88 8.57
C PHE A 76 10.33 -2.35 10.01
N LYS A 77 10.86 -1.66 11.02
CA LYS A 77 10.52 -1.94 12.43
C LYS A 77 9.04 -1.70 12.72
N ALA A 78 8.48 -0.59 12.25
CA ALA A 78 7.07 -0.30 12.42
C ALA A 78 6.18 -1.28 11.65
N PHE A 79 6.54 -1.60 10.40
CA PHE A 79 5.83 -2.54 9.54
C PHE A 79 5.79 -3.94 10.15
N SER A 80 6.94 -4.50 10.54
CA SER A 80 7.00 -5.83 11.16
C SER A 80 6.18 -5.92 12.45
N SER A 81 6.23 -4.89 13.31
CA SER A 81 5.41 -4.83 14.52
C SER A 81 3.91 -4.79 14.20
N ALA A 82 3.50 -3.99 13.22
CA ALA A 82 2.10 -3.88 12.80
C ALA A 82 1.60 -5.18 12.15
N PHE A 83 2.41 -5.79 11.29
CA PHE A 83 2.09 -7.05 10.61
C PHE A 83 1.91 -8.20 11.61
N LEU A 84 2.77 -8.27 12.63
CA LEU A 84 2.63 -9.25 13.70
C LEU A 84 1.33 -9.08 14.50
N LYS A 85 0.95 -7.83 14.82
CA LYS A 85 -0.34 -7.57 15.50
C LYS A 85 -1.53 -7.98 14.62
N LEU A 86 -1.46 -7.69 13.33
CA LEU A 86 -2.48 -8.08 12.37
C LEU A 86 -2.60 -9.62 12.30
N SER A 87 -1.48 -10.35 12.27
CA SER A 87 -1.49 -11.82 12.16
C SER A 87 -2.10 -12.55 13.34
N PHE A 88 -2.25 -11.89 14.51
CA PHE A 88 -2.89 -12.46 15.69
C PHE A 88 -4.34 -11.98 15.89
N THR A 89 -4.86 -11.14 15.00
CA THR A 89 -6.22 -10.60 15.15
C THR A 89 -7.26 -11.65 14.75
N ASN A 90 -8.17 -12.00 15.67
CA ASN A 90 -9.29 -12.92 15.46
C ASN A 90 -8.88 -14.30 14.90
N VAL A 91 -7.73 -14.82 15.35
CA VAL A 91 -7.28 -16.17 14.97
C VAL A 91 -8.07 -17.24 15.71
N LEU A 92 -8.32 -18.36 15.05
CA LEU A 92 -8.86 -19.57 15.68
C LEU A 92 -7.73 -20.31 16.40
N THR A 93 -7.96 -20.72 17.64
CA THR A 93 -6.96 -21.36 18.51
C THR A 93 -7.48 -22.67 19.09
N ALA A 94 -6.56 -23.55 19.51
CA ALA A 94 -6.88 -24.85 20.13
C ALA A 94 -7.90 -25.68 19.30
N GLU A 95 -9.11 -25.88 19.83
CA GLU A 95 -10.17 -26.67 19.21
C GLU A 95 -11.12 -25.82 18.35
N GLU A 96 -10.84 -24.52 18.18
CA GLU A 96 -11.62 -23.65 17.30
C GLU A 96 -11.29 -23.92 15.83
N GLY A 97 -12.31 -24.24 15.03
CA GLY A 97 -12.17 -24.46 13.59
C GLY A 97 -11.58 -25.83 13.22
N GLU A 98 -10.85 -25.90 12.11
CA GLU A 98 -10.27 -27.12 11.59
C GLU A 98 -9.00 -26.86 10.76
N VAL A 99 -8.14 -27.88 10.65
CA VAL A 99 -7.05 -27.88 9.67
C VAL A 99 -7.61 -28.38 8.34
N ARG A 100 -7.80 -27.46 7.39
CA ARG A 100 -8.34 -27.78 6.06
C ARG A 100 -7.37 -28.67 5.26
N ARG A 101 -7.92 -29.71 4.62
CA ARG A 101 -7.19 -30.54 3.65
C ARG A 101 -7.00 -29.83 2.32
N GLN A 102 -7.95 -28.98 1.95
CA GLN A 102 -7.91 -28.11 0.77
C GLN A 102 -8.39 -26.71 1.17
N CYS A 103 -7.61 -25.66 0.91
CA CYS A 103 -7.93 -24.31 1.41
C CYS A 103 -9.26 -23.75 0.88
N ASN A 104 -9.71 -24.23 -0.28
CA ASN A 104 -10.91 -23.81 -0.99
C ASN A 104 -12.17 -24.62 -0.63
N SER A 105 -12.10 -25.58 0.31
CA SER A 105 -13.25 -26.35 0.78
C SER A 105 -13.22 -26.47 2.31
N VAL A 106 -14.41 -26.61 2.91
CA VAL A 106 -14.56 -27.17 4.28
C VAL A 106 -14.33 -28.68 4.18
N ASN A 107 -13.76 -29.29 5.22
CA ASN A 107 -13.54 -30.75 5.25
C ASN A 107 -14.83 -31.56 5.34
#